data_AF-A0A9D8C5Q8-F1
#
_entry.id   AF-A0A9D8C5Q8-F1
#
_cell.length_a   1.000
_cell.length_b   1.000
_cell.length_c   1.000
_cell.angle_alpha   90.00
_cell.angle_beta   90.00
_cell.angle_gamma   90.00
#
_symmetry.space_group_name_H-M   'P 1'
#
loop_
_entity.id
_entity.type
_entity.pdbx_description
1 polymer ?
#
loop_
_entity_poly.entity_id
_entity_poly.type
_entity_poly.pdbx_seq_one_letter_code
_entity_poly.pdbx_strand_id
1 'polypeptide(L)'
;MTARRFYVVGAKLAPVGYDSEDIALKVAREMGEGTAVVDTQATPYHPMVRRIQNGEPMFDAVGAWPTRRAPEQNLIEAAKTGSSAIVAAFVAAFVAAGLDVNARDANGATALIWAVARRVPDCVKLLLAAGADASARDHKGKSALDLASAKGQDAIAALLRGAGPGNHC
;
A
#
# COMPACT_ATOMS: atom_id res chain seq x y z
N MET A 1 -5.61 -28.12 13.35
CA MET A 1 -5.72 -26.75 13.88
C MET A 1 -4.31 -26.27 14.14
N THR A 2 -3.80 -25.32 13.35
CA THR A 2 -2.41 -24.83 13.49
C THR A 2 -2.39 -23.74 14.55
N ALA A 3 -1.47 -23.79 15.51
CA ALA A 3 -1.38 -22.80 16.59
C ALA A 3 -0.87 -21.45 16.03
N ARG A 4 -1.56 -20.34 16.37
CA ARG A 4 -1.20 -18.97 15.99
C ARG A 4 0.04 -18.51 16.75
N ARG A 5 0.99 -17.85 16.08
CA ARG A 5 2.31 -17.49 16.65
C ARG A 5 2.72 -16.05 16.33
N PHE A 6 3.23 -15.36 17.35
CA PHE A 6 3.61 -13.95 17.29
C PHE A 6 5.11 -13.78 17.55
N TYR A 7 5.76 -12.87 16.86
CA TYR A 7 7.20 -12.60 17.03
C TYR A 7 7.45 -11.15 17.38
N VAL A 8 8.37 -10.90 18.32
CA VAL A 8 8.82 -9.55 18.70
C VAL A 8 10.20 -9.29 18.10
N VAL A 9 10.37 -8.15 17.44
CA VAL A 9 11.60 -7.76 16.72
C VAL A 9 11.96 -6.33 17.09
N GLY A 10 13.05 -6.15 17.85
CA GLY A 10 13.58 -4.85 18.26
C GLY A 10 14.95 -4.56 17.65
N ALA A 11 15.38 -3.30 17.69
CA ALA A 11 16.64 -2.83 17.08
C ALA A 11 17.93 -3.47 17.66
N LYS A 12 17.85 -4.20 18.78
CA LYS A 12 19.01 -4.67 19.55
C LYS A 12 19.07 -6.19 19.81
N LEU A 13 18.16 -7.01 19.25
CA LEU A 13 18.12 -8.45 19.55
C LEU A 13 17.56 -9.31 18.41
N ALA A 14 17.86 -10.62 18.48
CA ALA A 14 17.28 -11.64 17.61
C ALA A 14 15.78 -11.86 17.91
N PRO A 15 14.94 -12.23 16.91
CA PRO A 15 13.51 -12.41 17.09
C PRO A 15 13.15 -13.49 18.12
N VAL A 16 12.18 -13.22 18.99
CA VAL A 16 11.65 -14.17 19.98
C VAL A 16 10.18 -14.44 19.70
N GLY A 17 9.78 -15.72 19.70
CA GLY A 17 8.42 -16.17 19.38
C GLY A 17 7.56 -16.49 20.61
N TYR A 18 6.26 -16.21 20.50
CA TYR A 18 5.26 -16.39 21.55
C TYR A 18 3.98 -17.00 20.99
N ASP A 19 3.33 -17.82 21.81
CA ASP A 19 2.07 -18.48 21.44
C ASP A 19 0.84 -17.64 21.86
N SER A 20 1.06 -16.45 22.41
CA SER A 20 0.03 -15.48 22.81
C SER A 20 0.39 -14.06 22.36
N GLU A 21 -0.60 -13.35 21.81
CA GLU A 21 -0.49 -11.98 21.32
C GLU A 21 -0.17 -10.97 22.44
N ASP A 22 -0.84 -11.12 23.59
CA ASP A 22 -0.71 -10.21 24.72
C ASP A 22 0.68 -10.28 25.34
N ILE A 23 1.25 -11.49 25.40
CA ILE A 23 2.62 -11.69 25.88
C ILE A 23 3.62 -11.02 24.92
N ALA A 24 3.45 -11.19 23.60
CA ALA A 24 4.32 -10.56 22.60
C ALA A 24 4.25 -9.03 22.67
N LEU A 25 3.06 -8.44 22.82
CA LEU A 25 2.89 -6.99 22.94
C LEU A 25 3.48 -6.43 24.23
N LYS A 26 3.37 -7.16 25.34
CA LYS A 26 4.00 -6.76 26.60
C LYS A 26 5.52 -6.69 26.48
N VAL A 27 6.14 -7.73 25.93
CA VAL A 27 7.60 -7.76 25.72
C VAL A 27 8.03 -6.66 24.74
N ALA A 28 7.26 -6.39 23.69
CA ALA A 28 7.56 -5.32 22.75
C ALA A 28 7.60 -3.93 23.42
N ARG A 29 6.68 -3.66 24.36
CA ARG A 29 6.69 -2.41 25.15
C ARG A 29 7.90 -2.30 26.06
N GLU A 30 8.29 -3.39 26.70
CA GLU A 30 9.49 -3.46 27.57
C GLU A 30 10.79 -3.24 26.78
N MET A 31 10.85 -3.65 25.52
CA MET A 31 12.00 -3.42 24.63
C MET A 31 12.10 -1.97 24.11
N GLY A 32 11.06 -1.14 24.30
CA GLY A 32 11.07 0.28 24.00
C GLY A 32 10.66 0.66 22.57
N GLU A 33 10.70 1.97 22.30
CA GLU A 33 10.21 2.55 21.05
C GLU A 33 10.91 2.00 19.81
N GLY A 34 10.14 1.83 18.74
CA GLY A 34 10.60 1.29 17.46
C GLY A 34 10.54 -0.23 17.34
N THR A 35 10.26 -0.96 18.43
CA THR A 35 10.11 -2.43 18.46
C THR A 35 8.83 -2.88 17.75
N ALA A 36 8.89 -3.95 16.95
CA ALA A 36 7.80 -4.48 16.14
C ALA A 36 7.26 -5.84 16.62
N VAL A 37 5.97 -6.11 16.42
CA VAL A 37 5.30 -7.40 16.64
C VAL A 37 4.67 -7.90 15.35
N VAL A 38 4.93 -9.15 14.98
CA VAL A 38 4.49 -9.75 13.71
C VAL A 38 3.56 -10.94 13.97
N ASP A 39 2.35 -10.91 13.40
CA ASP A 39 1.37 -12.02 13.48
C ASP A 39 1.40 -12.91 12.24
N THR A 40 2.02 -14.08 12.36
CA THR A 40 2.29 -14.98 11.22
C THR A 40 1.07 -15.73 10.66
N GLN A 41 -0.11 -15.63 11.27
CA GLN A 41 -1.33 -16.28 10.76
C GLN A 41 -2.47 -15.32 10.42
N ALA A 42 -2.21 -14.01 10.33
CA ALA A 42 -3.16 -13.11 9.71
C ALA A 42 -3.36 -13.50 8.22
N THR A 43 -4.58 -13.30 7.70
CA THR A 43 -5.06 -13.89 6.44
C THR A 43 -4.34 -13.40 5.17
N PRO A 44 -4.56 -14.02 3.98
CA PRO A 44 -3.67 -13.95 2.80
C PRO A 44 -3.49 -12.59 2.09
N TYR A 45 -3.95 -11.51 2.69
CA TYR A 45 -3.61 -10.14 2.35
C TYR A 45 -2.63 -9.51 3.40
N HIS A 46 -2.01 -10.39 4.21
CA HIS A 46 -0.73 -10.39 4.95
C HIS A 46 -0.72 -10.19 6.51
N PRO A 47 0.36 -10.63 7.23
CA PRO A 47 0.60 -10.58 8.66
C PRO A 47 0.70 -9.12 9.11
N MET A 48 0.02 -8.83 10.20
CA MET A 48 0.01 -7.50 10.79
C MET A 48 1.35 -7.28 11.50
N VAL A 49 1.99 -6.15 11.19
CA VAL A 49 3.17 -5.66 11.91
C VAL A 49 2.72 -4.48 12.79
N ARG A 50 3.05 -4.54 14.08
CA ARG A 50 2.75 -3.48 15.04
C ARG A 50 4.02 -2.93 15.65
N ARG A 51 4.29 -1.63 15.55
CA ARG A 51 5.46 -0.98 16.16
C ARG A 51 5.09 -0.20 17.42
N ILE A 52 5.95 -0.23 18.43
CA ILE A 52 5.76 0.55 19.65
C ILE A 52 6.22 1.98 19.42
N GLN A 53 5.33 2.95 19.64
CA GLN A 53 5.61 4.38 19.55
C GLN A 53 4.94 5.09 20.72
N ASN A 54 5.67 5.96 21.45
CA ASN A 54 5.18 6.62 22.66
C ASN A 54 4.65 5.64 23.73
N GLY A 55 5.23 4.43 23.80
CA GLY A 55 4.83 3.38 24.73
C GLY A 55 3.61 2.54 24.30
N GLU A 56 2.97 2.84 23.16
CA GLU A 56 1.80 2.13 22.67
C GLU A 56 2.05 1.40 21.34
N PRO A 57 1.41 0.24 21.09
CA PRO A 57 1.53 -0.48 19.84
C PRO A 57 0.70 0.18 18.73
N MET A 58 1.39 0.76 17.77
CA MET A 58 0.87 1.28 16.51
C MET A 58 0.95 0.21 15.43
N PHE A 59 0.08 0.24 14.43
CA PHE A 59 0.19 -0.65 13.28
C PHE A 59 1.10 -0.01 12.23
N ASP A 60 2.27 -0.60 12.01
CA ASP A 60 3.19 -0.17 10.96
C ASP A 60 3.07 -1.15 9.81
N ALA A 61 2.12 -0.90 8.92
CA ALA A 61 1.91 -1.73 7.73
C ALA A 61 3.06 -1.52 6.73
N VAL A 62 4.17 -2.25 6.90
CA VAL A 62 5.18 -2.35 5.86
C VAL A 62 5.70 -3.78 5.76
N GLY A 63 5.28 -4.49 4.71
CA GLY A 63 6.06 -5.61 4.18
C GLY A 63 5.73 -7.00 4.73
N ALA A 64 4.63 -7.57 4.27
CA ALA A 64 4.73 -8.29 3.00
C ALA A 64 3.31 -8.39 2.41
N TRP A 65 3.16 -8.78 1.16
CA TRP A 65 1.91 -9.24 0.54
C TRP A 65 2.33 -10.44 -0.33
N PRO A 66 1.51 -11.49 -0.51
CA PRO A 66 1.94 -12.73 -1.09
C PRO A 66 1.80 -12.67 -2.62
N THR A 67 2.53 -11.75 -3.23
CA THR A 67 2.79 -11.83 -4.65
C THR A 67 4.30 -11.85 -4.83
N ARG A 68 4.83 -12.77 -5.65
CA ARG A 68 6.26 -12.87 -6.03
C ARG A 68 6.73 -11.65 -6.85
N ARG A 69 6.22 -10.47 -6.54
CA ARG A 69 6.21 -9.28 -7.37
C ARG A 69 6.89 -8.14 -6.62
N ALA A 70 7.51 -7.24 -7.37
CA ALA A 70 8.24 -6.09 -6.84
C ALA A 70 7.31 -5.20 -5.99
N PRO A 71 7.81 -4.46 -4.98
CA PRO A 71 6.99 -3.66 -4.08
C PRO A 71 6.04 -2.74 -4.84
N GLU A 72 6.48 -2.17 -5.96
CA GLU A 72 5.70 -1.29 -6.82
C GLU A 72 4.45 -1.96 -7.39
N GLN A 73 4.48 -3.29 -7.54
CA GLN A 73 3.35 -4.08 -7.98
C GLN A 73 2.29 -4.26 -6.87
N ASN A 74 2.66 -4.12 -5.60
CA ASN A 74 1.70 -4.16 -4.49
C ASN A 74 0.83 -2.91 -4.44
N LEU A 75 1.35 -1.74 -4.85
CA LEU A 75 0.52 -0.54 -5.02
C LEU A 75 -0.55 -0.75 -6.09
N ILE A 76 -0.22 -1.48 -7.16
CA ILE A 76 -1.17 -1.86 -8.21
C ILE A 76 -2.24 -2.80 -7.68
N GLU A 77 -1.86 -3.81 -6.89
CA GLU A 77 -2.81 -4.73 -6.26
C GLU A 77 -3.70 -4.00 -5.23
N ALA A 78 -3.15 -3.07 -4.44
CA ALA A 78 -3.93 -2.22 -3.55
C ALA A 78 -4.99 -1.41 -4.34
N ALA A 79 -4.60 -0.80 -5.46
CA ALA A 79 -5.52 -0.08 -6.33
C ALA A 79 -6.61 -0.97 -6.94
N LYS A 80 -6.32 -2.26 -7.23
CA LYS A 80 -7.32 -3.24 -7.69
C LYS A 80 -8.40 -3.55 -6.66
N THR A 81 -8.09 -3.45 -5.37
CA THR A 81 -9.06 -3.65 -4.28
C THR A 81 -10.04 -2.48 -4.16
N GLY A 82 -9.64 -1.27 -4.59
CA GLY A 82 -10.46 -0.06 -4.48
C GLY A 82 -10.48 0.57 -3.09
N SER A 83 -9.67 0.11 -2.14
CA SER A 83 -9.58 0.69 -0.80
C SER A 83 -8.62 1.88 -0.76
N SER A 84 -9.15 3.10 -0.62
CA SER A 84 -8.36 4.33 -0.55
C SER A 84 -7.45 4.40 0.67
N ALA A 85 -7.84 3.82 1.80
CA ALA A 85 -7.02 3.77 3.02
C ALA A 85 -5.74 2.93 2.82
N ILE A 86 -5.86 1.80 2.12
CA ILE A 86 -4.70 0.94 1.80
C ILE A 86 -3.79 1.66 0.80
N VAL A 87 -4.38 2.25 -0.26
CA VAL A 87 -3.60 3.03 -1.23
C VAL A 87 -2.87 4.19 -0.57
N ALA A 88 -3.49 4.90 0.38
CA ALA A 88 -2.85 5.98 1.14
C ALA A 88 -1.64 5.50 1.94
N ALA A 89 -1.77 4.39 2.67
CA ALA A 89 -0.66 3.82 3.45
C ALA A 89 0.52 3.42 2.57
N PHE A 90 0.24 2.81 1.41
CA PHE A 90 1.28 2.44 0.45
C PHE A 90 1.93 3.64 -0.22
N VAL A 91 1.16 4.65 -0.63
CA VAL A 91 1.69 5.90 -1.19
C VAL A 91 2.61 6.59 -0.19
N ALA A 92 2.20 6.72 1.07
CA ALA A 92 3.02 7.34 2.11
C ALA A 92 4.34 6.56 2.33
N ALA A 93 4.26 5.22 2.41
CA ALA A 93 5.44 4.37 2.54
C ALA A 93 6.37 4.46 1.32
N PHE A 94 5.82 4.53 0.10
CA PHE A 94 6.60 4.59 -1.13
C PHE A 94 7.30 5.93 -1.31
N VAL A 95 6.61 7.03 -1.01
CA VAL A 95 7.21 8.37 -1.03
C VAL A 95 8.35 8.45 -0.02
N ALA A 96 8.16 7.92 1.20
CA ALA A 96 9.22 7.88 2.22
C ALA A 96 10.41 6.99 1.81
N ALA A 97 10.17 5.93 1.05
CA ALA A 97 11.19 4.98 0.60
C ALA A 97 11.77 5.29 -0.79
N GLY A 98 11.29 6.33 -1.49
CA GLY A 98 11.72 6.67 -2.85
C GLY A 98 11.34 5.64 -3.92
N LEU A 99 10.25 4.89 -3.71
CA LEU A 99 9.78 3.85 -4.63
C LEU A 99 8.95 4.43 -5.78
N ASP A 100 9.04 3.80 -6.96
CA ASP A 100 8.32 4.24 -8.16
C ASP A 100 6.81 3.91 -8.10
N VAL A 101 5.97 4.93 -8.14
CA VAL A 101 4.51 4.81 -8.18
C VAL A 101 3.97 4.46 -9.56
N ASN A 102 4.80 4.51 -10.61
CA ASN A 102 4.44 4.33 -12.01
C ASN A 102 4.71 2.93 -12.56
N ALA A 103 5.03 1.97 -11.69
CA ALA A 103 5.19 0.59 -12.10
C ALA A 103 3.95 0.05 -12.81
N ARG A 104 4.21 -0.92 -13.70
CA ARG A 104 3.21 -1.53 -14.57
C ARG A 104 3.02 -3.00 -14.22
N ASP A 105 1.78 -3.46 -14.29
CA ASP A 105 1.48 -4.88 -14.18
C ASP A 105 1.69 -5.63 -15.51
N ALA A 106 1.35 -6.92 -15.53
CA ALA A 106 1.49 -7.76 -16.72
C ALA A 106 0.62 -7.29 -17.92
N ASN A 107 -0.37 -6.43 -17.68
CA ASN A 107 -1.20 -5.81 -18.72
C ASN A 107 -0.67 -4.44 -19.14
N GLY A 108 0.47 -4.00 -18.60
CA GLY A 108 1.00 -2.65 -18.78
C GLY A 108 0.27 -1.60 -17.94
N ALA A 109 -0.67 -1.99 -17.08
CA ALA A 109 -1.50 -1.06 -16.34
C ALA A 109 -0.81 -0.61 -15.04
N THR A 110 -0.87 0.69 -14.75
CA THR A 110 -0.37 1.30 -13.50
C THR A 110 -1.43 1.28 -12.41
N ALA A 111 -1.04 1.58 -11.16
CA ALA A 111 -1.98 1.71 -10.05
C ALA A 111 -3.08 2.76 -10.34
N LEU A 112 -2.73 3.85 -11.04
CA LEU A 112 -3.66 4.90 -11.44
C LEU A 112 -4.72 4.37 -12.41
N ILE A 113 -4.31 3.59 -13.42
CA ILE A 113 -5.23 2.94 -14.37
C ILE A 113 -6.23 2.04 -13.63
N TRP A 114 -5.77 1.27 -12.63
CA TRP A 114 -6.64 0.41 -11.84
C TRP A 114 -7.59 1.19 -10.92
N ALA A 115 -7.14 2.28 -10.31
CA ALA A 115 -7.99 3.16 -9.50
C ALA A 115 -9.17 3.73 -10.30
N VAL A 116 -8.93 4.14 -11.55
CA VAL A 116 -9.97 4.59 -12.49
C VAL A 116 -10.89 3.43 -12.89
N ALA A 117 -10.32 2.26 -13.19
CA ALA A 117 -11.10 1.07 -13.51
C ALA A 117 -12.03 0.65 -12.37
N ARG A 118 -11.64 0.93 -11.12
CA ARG A 118 -12.43 0.71 -9.89
C ARG A 118 -13.37 1.85 -9.54
N ARG A 119 -13.33 2.98 -10.23
CA ARG A 119 -14.16 4.17 -9.96
C ARG A 119 -13.95 4.74 -8.56
N VAL A 120 -12.69 4.82 -8.10
CA VAL A 120 -12.36 5.33 -6.76
C VAL A 120 -11.60 6.65 -6.89
N PRO A 121 -12.28 7.82 -6.86
CA PRO A 121 -11.65 9.13 -7.05
C PRO A 121 -10.59 9.44 -5.99
N ASP A 122 -10.76 8.93 -4.77
CA ASP A 122 -9.79 9.20 -3.68
C ASP A 122 -8.46 8.50 -3.95
N CYS A 123 -8.48 7.25 -4.43
CA CYS A 123 -7.26 6.57 -4.89
C CYS A 123 -6.61 7.34 -6.04
N VAL A 124 -7.41 7.86 -6.98
CA VAL A 124 -6.91 8.66 -8.11
C VAL A 124 -6.19 9.91 -7.59
N LYS A 125 -6.79 10.67 -6.67
CA LYS A 125 -6.17 11.85 -6.06
C LYS A 125 -4.87 11.52 -5.34
N LEU A 126 -4.87 10.47 -4.51
CA LEU A 126 -3.69 10.04 -3.76
C LEU A 126 -2.53 9.67 -4.67
N LEU A 127 -2.81 8.91 -5.73
CA LEU A 127 -1.78 8.50 -6.70
C LEU A 127 -1.25 9.68 -7.51
N LEU A 128 -2.11 10.60 -7.95
CA LEU A 128 -1.69 11.81 -8.65
C LEU A 128 -0.84 12.73 -7.76
N ALA A 129 -1.22 12.88 -6.49
CA ALA A 129 -0.43 13.64 -5.50
C ALA A 129 0.94 13.00 -5.24
N ALA A 130 1.05 11.68 -5.41
CA ALA A 130 2.30 10.94 -5.30
C ALA A 130 3.17 11.01 -6.57
N GLY A 131 2.76 11.74 -7.61
CA GLY A 131 3.49 11.85 -8.87
C GLY A 131 3.18 10.71 -9.86
N ALA A 132 2.01 10.08 -9.78
CA ALA A 132 1.59 9.10 -10.77
C ALA A 132 1.37 9.75 -12.15
N ASP A 133 1.95 9.15 -13.18
CA ASP A 133 1.86 9.55 -14.57
C ASP A 133 0.46 9.25 -15.14
N ALA A 134 -0.34 10.31 -15.29
CA ALA A 134 -1.66 10.26 -15.90
C ALA A 134 -1.64 9.91 -17.40
N SER A 135 -0.50 10.07 -18.06
CA SER A 135 -0.32 9.79 -19.49
C SER A 135 0.04 8.33 -19.79
N ALA A 136 0.41 7.55 -18.76
CA ALA A 136 0.74 6.14 -18.91
C ALA A 136 -0.39 5.36 -19.60
N ARG A 137 -0.01 4.48 -20.53
CA ARG A 137 -0.93 3.63 -21.30
C ARG A 137 -0.68 2.16 -21.01
N ASP A 138 -1.77 1.40 -20.92
CA ASP A 138 -1.72 -0.07 -20.84
C ASP A 138 -1.34 -0.71 -22.19
N HIS A 139 -1.18 -2.04 -22.23
CA HIS A 139 -0.89 -2.78 -23.46
C HIS A 139 -1.99 -2.68 -24.53
N LYS A 140 -3.19 -2.20 -24.18
CA LYS A 140 -4.27 -1.92 -25.13
C LYS A 140 -4.22 -0.47 -25.64
N GLY A 141 -3.19 0.28 -25.27
CA GLY A 141 -3.01 1.68 -25.62
C GLY A 141 -3.96 2.61 -24.88
N LYS A 142 -4.62 2.18 -23.80
CA LYS A 142 -5.58 3.01 -23.05
C LYS A 142 -4.89 3.68 -21.86
N SER A 143 -5.05 4.99 -21.76
CA SER A 143 -4.68 5.76 -20.57
C SER A 143 -5.76 5.73 -19.48
N ALA A 144 -5.41 6.20 -18.29
CA ALA A 144 -6.36 6.44 -17.21
C ALA A 144 -7.52 7.34 -17.69
N LEU A 145 -7.23 8.39 -18.47
CA LEU A 145 -8.26 9.31 -18.99
C LEU A 145 -9.14 8.62 -20.04
N ASP A 146 -8.57 7.85 -20.96
CA ASP A 146 -9.33 7.09 -21.98
C ASP A 146 -10.35 6.15 -21.31
N LEU A 147 -9.96 5.51 -20.20
CA LEU A 147 -10.85 4.64 -19.43
C LEU A 147 -11.94 5.41 -18.70
N ALA A 148 -11.62 6.57 -18.11
CA ALA A 148 -12.60 7.41 -17.43
C ALA A 148 -13.66 7.92 -18.42
N SER A 149 -13.24 8.41 -19.59
CA SER A 149 -14.14 8.89 -20.65
C SER A 149 -15.01 7.76 -21.22
N ALA A 150 -14.43 6.61 -21.54
CA ALA A 150 -15.17 5.47 -22.07
C ALA A 150 -16.23 4.91 -21.09
N LYS A 151 -16.06 5.18 -19.79
CA LYS A 151 -16.97 4.75 -18.71
C LYS A 151 -17.90 5.87 -18.22
N GLY A 152 -17.86 7.07 -18.81
CA GLY A 152 -18.68 8.21 -18.39
C GLY A 152 -18.36 8.71 -16.97
N GLN A 153 -17.10 8.62 -16.53
CA GLN A 153 -16.67 9.00 -15.19
C GLN A 153 -16.21 10.47 -15.17
N ASP A 154 -17.13 11.40 -15.39
CA ASP A 154 -16.81 12.82 -15.61
C ASP A 154 -15.97 13.45 -14.50
N ALA A 155 -16.28 13.14 -13.24
CA ALA A 155 -15.51 13.61 -12.08
C ALA A 155 -14.06 13.11 -12.08
N ILE A 156 -13.84 11.83 -12.40
CA ILE A 156 -12.48 11.24 -12.47
C ILE A 156 -11.74 11.77 -13.70
N ALA A 157 -12.44 11.92 -14.84
CA ALA A 157 -11.89 12.53 -16.04
C ALA A 157 -11.49 14.00 -15.82
N ALA A 158 -12.21 14.74 -14.97
CA ALA A 158 -11.84 16.08 -14.58
C ALA A 158 -10.56 16.09 -13.71
N LEU A 159 -10.44 15.18 -12.73
CA LEU A 159 -9.23 15.03 -11.91
C LEU A 159 -7.99 14.74 -12.78
N LEU A 160 -8.12 13.82 -13.73
CA LEU A 160 -7.02 13.43 -14.61
C LEU A 160 -6.62 14.55 -15.58
N ARG A 161 -7.59 15.33 -16.09
CA ARG A 161 -7.31 16.51 -16.91
C ARG A 161 -6.60 17.61 -16.11
N GLY A 162 -6.95 17.77 -14.84
CA GLY A 162 -6.32 18.74 -13.94
C GLY A 162 -4.89 18.38 -13.52
N ALA A 163 -4.48 17.12 -13.68
CA ALA A 163 -3.17 16.61 -13.31
C ALA A 163 -2.20 16.45 -14.51
N GLY A 164 -2.49 17.13 -15.64
CA GLY A 164 -1.59 17.14 -16.80
C GLY A 164 -0.21 17.76 -16.49
N PRO A 165 0.79 17.53 -17.38
CA PRO A 165 2.18 17.89 -17.14
C PRO A 165 2.34 19.41 -16.98
N GLY A 166 2.41 19.88 -15.74
CA GLY A 166 2.62 21.29 -15.42
C GLY A 166 1.78 21.86 -14.27
N ASN A 167 0.90 21.10 -13.63
CA ASN A 167 -0.01 21.65 -12.60
C ASN A 167 0.28 21.18 -11.15
N HIS A 168 1.50 20.72 -10.88
CA HIS A 168 1.98 20.53 -9.51
C HIS A 168 2.65 21.83 -9.05
N CYS A 169 1.84 22.77 -8.57
CA CYS A 169 2.28 23.98 -7.88
C CYS A 169 2.71 23.66 -6.45
#